data_AF-B5W210-F1
#
_entry.id   AF-B5W210-F1
#
_cell.length_a   1.000
_cell.length_b   1.000
_cell.length_c   1.000
_cell.angle_alpha   90.00
_cell.angle_beta   90.00
_cell.angle_gamma   90.00
#
_symmetry.space_group_name_H-M   'P 1'
#
loop_
_entity.id
_entity.type
_entity.pdbx_description
1 polymer ?
#
loop_
_entity_poly.entity_id
_entity_poly.type
_entity_poly.pdbx_seq_one_letter_code
_entity_poly.pdbx_strand_id
1 'polypeptide(L)'
;MKIDFRGYHILKLSQSHPSSNFSPAERIQSLVAGIWAGVSVGTIALMMELTVSGILGEGLPLDVHLIVKGAIAIISGFLFGVTYRYTVRRDNNPQLKLGVVFAFGLVRGLAIWDIAPQPLAQMALWVVENLVMFAVGGIMVEIGMRRGWIKYFSSEGE
;
A
#
# COMPACT_ATOMS: atom_id res chain seq x y z
N MET A 1 -16.23 51.57 -29.20
CA MET A 1 -15.98 50.14 -29.43
C MET A 1 -16.25 49.39 -28.13
N LYS A 2 -17.43 48.79 -27.98
CA LYS A 2 -17.85 48.06 -26.77
C LYS A 2 -17.36 46.62 -26.89
N ILE A 3 -16.38 46.23 -26.07
CA ILE A 3 -15.91 44.84 -26.00
C ILE A 3 -16.82 44.10 -25.01
N ASP A 4 -17.61 43.16 -25.51
CA ASP A 4 -18.51 42.34 -24.69
C ASP A 4 -17.72 41.18 -24.05
N PHE A 5 -17.50 41.28 -22.74
CA PHE A 5 -16.79 40.30 -21.92
C PHE A 5 -17.67 39.14 -21.44
N ARG A 6 -18.99 39.18 -21.66
CA ARG A 6 -19.91 38.17 -21.09
C ARG A 6 -19.77 36.79 -21.73
N GLY A 7 -19.29 36.69 -22.96
CA GLY A 7 -19.07 35.41 -23.66
C GLY A 7 -17.85 34.62 -23.18
N TYR A 8 -16.81 35.29 -22.66
CA TYR A 8 -15.56 34.62 -22.26
C TYR A 8 -15.70 33.85 -20.94
N HIS A 9 -16.60 34.29 -20.05
CA HIS A 9 -16.81 33.61 -18.77
C HIS A 9 -17.62 32.31 -18.90
N ILE A 10 -18.54 32.21 -19.87
CA ILE A 10 -19.36 31.01 -20.10
C ILE A 10 -18.62 29.91 -20.87
N LEU A 11 -17.64 30.25 -21.71
CA LEU A 11 -16.82 29.27 -22.41
C LEU A 11 -15.78 28.58 -21.50
N LYS A 12 -15.40 29.20 -20.37
CA LYS A 12 -14.53 28.58 -19.36
C LYS A 12 -15.27 27.63 -18.41
N LEU A 13 -16.59 27.74 -18.30
CA LEU A 13 -17.42 26.87 -17.46
C LEU A 13 -17.88 25.59 -18.17
N SER A 14 -17.72 25.52 -19.49
CA SER A 14 -17.97 24.32 -20.32
C SER A 14 -16.68 23.58 -20.69
N GLN A 15 -15.57 23.84 -19.97
CA GLN A 15 -14.52 22.85 -19.86
C GLN A 15 -14.85 22.03 -18.62
N SER A 16 -15.64 20.98 -18.81
CA SER A 16 -15.62 19.87 -17.88
C SER A 16 -14.18 19.38 -17.84
N HIS A 17 -13.42 19.83 -16.83
CA HIS A 17 -12.23 19.11 -16.43
C HIS A 17 -12.67 17.64 -16.31
N PRO A 18 -12.10 16.71 -17.09
CA PRO A 18 -12.38 15.30 -16.87
C PRO A 18 -12.08 15.06 -15.39
N SER A 19 -13.08 14.65 -14.61
CA SER A 19 -13.03 14.57 -13.14
C SER A 19 -12.01 13.55 -12.60
N SER A 20 -11.19 13.02 -13.50
CA SER A 20 -10.15 12.02 -13.27
C SER A 20 -9.15 12.07 -14.43
N ASN A 21 -7.91 12.48 -14.15
CA ASN A 21 -6.79 12.26 -15.07
C ASN A 21 -6.39 10.77 -15.17
N PHE A 22 -7.04 9.88 -14.41
CA PHE A 22 -6.80 8.44 -14.45
C PHE A 22 -7.84 7.71 -15.28
N SER A 23 -7.38 6.84 -16.18
CA SER A 23 -8.25 5.93 -16.93
C SER A 23 -8.88 4.89 -15.99
N PRO A 24 -10.14 4.45 -16.22
CA PRO A 24 -10.75 3.36 -15.46
C PRO A 24 -9.86 2.10 -15.39
N ALA A 25 -9.12 1.81 -16.46
CA ALA A 25 -8.17 0.69 -16.51
C ALA A 25 -7.05 0.84 -15.48
N GLU A 26 -6.52 2.05 -15.28
CA GLU A 26 -5.44 2.31 -14.31
C GLU A 26 -5.92 2.13 -12.87
N ARG A 27 -7.17 2.50 -12.59
CA ARG A 27 -7.79 2.30 -11.28
C ARG A 27 -7.90 0.80 -10.94
N ILE A 28 -8.31 -0.02 -11.91
CA ILE A 28 -8.38 -1.48 -11.76
C ILE A 28 -6.97 -2.07 -11.54
N GLN A 29 -5.96 -1.58 -12.26
CA GLN A 29 -4.59 -2.07 -12.08
C GLN A 29 -4.02 -1.71 -10.70
N SER A 30 -4.37 -0.56 -10.14
CA SER A 30 -4.05 -0.23 -8.75
C SER A 30 -4.80 -1.11 -7.75
N LEU A 31 -6.06 -1.44 -8.02
CA LEU A 31 -6.83 -2.37 -7.20
C LEU A 31 -6.18 -3.76 -7.16
N VAL A 32 -5.75 -4.27 -8.31
CA VAL A 32 -5.05 -5.56 -8.41
C VAL A 32 -3.72 -5.52 -7.64
N ALA A 33 -2.94 -4.46 -7.77
CA ALA A 33 -1.71 -4.28 -6.98
C ALA A 33 -1.98 -4.25 -5.48
N GLY A 34 -3.05 -3.55 -5.06
CA GLY A 34 -3.52 -3.56 -3.68
C GLY A 34 -3.88 -4.96 -3.20
N ILE A 35 -4.65 -5.74 -3.99
CA ILE A 35 -5.02 -7.11 -3.60
C ILE A 35 -3.78 -7.99 -3.42
N TRP A 36 -2.82 -7.95 -4.34
CA TRP A 36 -1.57 -8.72 -4.22
C TRP A 36 -0.78 -8.36 -2.96
N ALA A 37 -0.65 -7.08 -2.67
CA ALA A 37 0.04 -6.62 -1.46
C ALA A 37 -0.74 -6.96 -0.18
N GLY A 38 -2.06 -6.78 -0.18
CA GLY A 38 -2.92 -7.08 0.97
C GLY A 38 -2.92 -8.56 1.34
N VAL A 39 -3.07 -9.44 0.34
CA VAL A 39 -3.00 -10.89 0.54
C VAL A 39 -1.62 -11.29 1.04
N SER A 40 -0.54 -10.82 0.41
CA SER A 40 0.82 -11.19 0.83
C SER A 40 1.16 -10.72 2.24
N VAL A 41 0.87 -9.46 2.58
CA VAL A 41 1.07 -8.93 3.94
C VAL A 41 0.23 -9.70 4.96
N GLY A 42 -1.04 -9.97 4.65
CA GLY A 42 -1.93 -10.75 5.51
C GLY A 42 -1.42 -12.18 5.74
N THR A 43 -0.97 -12.87 4.69
CA THR A 43 -0.40 -14.22 4.80
C THR A 43 0.88 -14.22 5.63
N ILE A 44 1.78 -13.26 5.44
CA ILE A 44 3.00 -13.15 6.26
C ILE A 44 2.65 -12.88 7.73
N ALA A 45 1.70 -11.99 8.01
CA ALA A 45 1.25 -11.73 9.37
C ALA A 45 0.70 -13.01 10.04
N LEU A 46 -0.12 -13.78 9.33
CA LEU A 46 -0.63 -15.06 9.83
C LEU A 46 0.48 -16.09 10.07
N MET A 47 1.46 -16.18 9.15
CA MET A 47 2.60 -17.08 9.29
C MET A 47 3.49 -16.74 10.49
N MET A 48 3.68 -15.45 10.79
CA MET A 48 4.42 -15.01 11.97
C MET A 48 3.70 -15.40 13.26
N GLU A 49 2.39 -15.17 13.34
CA GLU A 49 1.57 -15.56 14.49
C GLU A 49 1.59 -17.10 14.69
N LEU A 50 1.44 -17.87 13.62
CA LEU A 50 1.56 -19.33 13.62
C LEU A 50 2.93 -19.80 14.14
N THR A 51 4.00 -19.11 13.75
CA THR A 51 5.36 -19.46 14.17
C THR A 51 5.54 -19.19 15.67
N VAL A 52 5.06 -18.06 16.16
CA VAL A 52 5.13 -17.71 17.59
C VAL A 52 4.31 -18.68 18.44
N SER A 53 3.05 -18.92 18.05
CA SER A 53 2.15 -19.89 18.69
C SER A 53 2.77 -21.30 18.72
N GLY A 54 3.34 -21.76 17.60
CA GLY A 54 4.01 -23.05 17.52
C GLY A 54 5.26 -23.17 18.40
N ILE A 55 6.06 -22.09 18.54
CA ILE A 55 7.24 -22.06 19.40
C ILE A 55 6.84 -22.09 20.89
N LEU A 56 5.80 -21.35 21.26
CA LEU A 56 5.32 -21.27 22.65
C LEU A 56 4.51 -22.51 23.07
N GLY A 57 4.11 -23.35 22.11
CA GLY A 57 3.25 -24.50 22.36
C GLY A 57 1.80 -24.11 22.71
N GLU A 58 1.46 -22.84 22.53
CA GLU A 58 0.10 -22.32 22.69
C GLU A 58 -0.63 -22.52 21.36
N GLY A 59 -1.86 -23.06 21.38
CA GLY A 59 -2.67 -23.15 20.16
C GLY A 59 -3.04 -21.76 19.64
N LEU A 60 -3.30 -21.63 18.34
CA LEU A 60 -3.77 -20.36 17.77
C LEU A 60 -5.11 -19.95 18.40
N PRO A 61 -5.18 -18.82 19.12
CA PRO A 61 -6.44 -18.32 19.62
C PRO A 61 -7.25 -17.78 18.43
N LEU A 62 -8.26 -18.54 18.00
CA LEU A 62 -9.23 -18.09 16.98
C LEU A 62 -10.24 -17.12 17.60
N ASP A 63 -9.74 -16.00 18.10
CA ASP A 63 -10.53 -14.97 18.74
C ASP A 63 -10.75 -13.74 17.83
N VAL A 64 -11.58 -12.80 18.32
CA VAL A 64 -11.84 -11.55 17.60
C VAL A 64 -10.57 -10.74 17.41
N HIS A 65 -9.60 -10.85 18.33
CA HIS A 65 -8.34 -10.12 18.27
C HIS A 65 -7.48 -10.56 17.08
N LEU A 66 -7.34 -11.86 16.84
CA LEU A 66 -6.63 -12.40 15.69
C LEU A 66 -7.29 -11.98 14.38
N ILE A 67 -8.62 -12.02 14.31
CA ILE A 67 -9.39 -11.59 13.13
C ILE A 67 -9.16 -10.11 12.84
N VAL A 68 -9.23 -9.25 13.87
CA VAL A 68 -9.02 -7.81 13.73
C VAL A 68 -7.57 -7.50 13.34
N LYS A 69 -6.58 -8.13 13.98
CA LYS A 69 -5.17 -7.99 13.61
C LYS A 69 -4.91 -8.39 12.16
N GLY A 70 -5.49 -9.52 11.72
CA GLY A 70 -5.40 -9.99 10.34
C GLY A 70 -6.05 -9.03 9.36
N ALA A 71 -7.25 -8.53 9.66
CA ALA A 71 -7.94 -7.53 8.85
C ALA A 71 -7.12 -6.23 8.72
N ILE A 72 -6.55 -5.74 9.81
CA ILE A 72 -5.67 -4.56 9.80
C ILE A 72 -4.45 -4.79 8.91
N ALA A 73 -3.81 -5.97 9.00
CA ALA A 73 -2.67 -6.31 8.17
C ALA A 73 -3.04 -6.33 6.67
N ILE A 74 -4.16 -6.97 6.32
CA ILE A 74 -4.65 -7.05 4.94
C ILE A 74 -5.00 -5.66 4.39
N ILE A 75 -5.74 -4.85 5.14
CA ILE A 75 -6.13 -3.49 4.71
C ILE A 75 -4.89 -2.59 4.57
N SER A 76 -3.96 -2.68 5.52
CA SER A 76 -2.71 -1.91 5.46
C SER A 76 -1.86 -2.32 4.26
N GLY A 77 -1.73 -3.63 4.01
CA GLY A 77 -1.04 -4.17 2.84
C GLY A 77 -1.73 -3.74 1.54
N PHE A 78 -3.06 -3.72 1.52
CA PHE A 78 -3.84 -3.28 0.37
C PHE A 78 -3.56 -1.81 0.02
N LEU A 79 -3.66 -0.92 1.01
CA LEU A 79 -3.35 0.51 0.84
C LEU A 79 -1.89 0.71 0.41
N PHE A 80 -0.97 -0.02 1.04
CA PHE A 80 0.43 -0.03 0.64
C PHE A 80 0.60 -0.41 -0.84
N GLY A 81 -0.03 -1.49 -1.33
CA GLY A 81 0.11 -1.94 -2.72
C GLY A 81 -0.40 -0.91 -3.74
N VAL A 82 -1.53 -0.27 -3.43
CA VAL A 82 -2.06 0.84 -4.23
C VAL A 82 -1.03 1.97 -4.30
N THR A 83 -0.53 2.43 -3.15
CA THR A 83 0.47 3.52 -3.06
C THR A 83 1.81 3.15 -3.70
N TYR A 84 2.24 1.90 -3.54
CA TYR A 84 3.49 1.38 -4.08
C TYR A 84 3.48 1.45 -5.61
N ARG A 85 2.38 1.02 -6.26
CA ARG A 85 2.23 1.13 -7.71
C ARG A 85 2.27 2.59 -8.20
N TYR A 86 1.69 3.53 -7.45
CA TYR A 86 1.75 4.95 -7.81
C TYR A 86 3.15 5.55 -7.64
N THR A 87 3.92 5.06 -6.68
CA THR A 87 5.25 5.60 -6.36
C THR A 87 6.31 5.02 -7.30
N VAL A 88 6.25 3.71 -7.56
CA VAL A 88 7.09 3.03 -8.54
C VAL A 88 6.50 3.26 -9.93
N ARG A 89 6.61 4.51 -10.39
CA ARG A 89 6.47 4.81 -11.82
C ARG A 89 7.62 4.11 -12.56
N ARG A 90 7.57 4.03 -13.90
CA ARG A 90 8.57 3.31 -14.74
C ARG A 90 10.05 3.52 -14.35
N ASP A 91 10.37 4.60 -13.64
CA ASP A 91 11.69 4.88 -13.09
C ASP A 91 12.09 3.86 -11.99
N ASN A 92 13.24 3.21 -12.18
CA ASN A 92 13.76 2.21 -11.26
C ASN A 92 14.58 2.87 -10.15
N ASN A 93 13.93 3.72 -9.35
CA ASN A 93 14.57 4.38 -8.22
C ASN A 93 14.46 3.53 -6.95
N PRO A 94 15.55 2.87 -6.48
CA PRO A 94 15.51 2.02 -5.30
C PRO A 94 15.20 2.80 -4.01
N GLN A 95 15.57 4.08 -3.94
CA GLN A 95 15.32 4.92 -2.76
C GLN A 95 13.82 5.21 -2.60
N LEU A 96 13.09 5.44 -3.70
CA LEU A 96 11.63 5.62 -3.65
C LEU A 96 10.92 4.33 -3.22
N LYS A 97 11.34 3.17 -3.74
CA LYS A 97 10.79 1.86 -3.36
C LYS A 97 10.96 1.59 -1.87
N LEU A 98 12.19 1.77 -1.38
CA LEU A 98 12.51 1.58 0.03
C LEU A 98 11.78 2.60 0.91
N GLY A 99 11.69 3.86 0.46
CA GLY A 99 10.98 4.92 1.19
C GLY A 99 9.52 4.58 1.48
N VAL A 100 8.80 3.99 0.52
CA VAL A 100 7.40 3.56 0.74
C VAL A 100 7.32 2.39 1.74
N VAL A 101 8.23 1.41 1.62
CA VAL A 101 8.30 0.29 2.57
C VAL A 101 8.60 0.79 3.98
N PHE A 102 9.56 1.71 4.13
CA PHE A 102 9.89 2.33 5.41
C PHE A 102 8.72 3.14 5.96
N ALA A 103 8.04 3.95 5.15
CA ALA A 103 6.91 4.76 5.62
C ALA A 103 5.80 3.88 6.23
N PHE A 104 5.37 2.84 5.53
CA PHE A 104 4.31 1.96 6.04
C PHE A 104 4.78 1.07 7.20
N GLY A 105 5.98 0.50 7.11
CA GLY A 105 6.53 -0.37 8.15
C GLY A 105 6.84 0.36 9.45
N LEU A 106 7.43 1.55 9.38
CA LEU A 106 7.73 2.37 10.55
C LEU A 106 6.44 2.89 11.20
N VAL A 107 5.51 3.46 10.42
CA VAL A 107 4.25 3.99 10.98
C VAL A 107 3.47 2.89 11.68
N ARG A 108 3.32 1.71 11.06
CA ARG A 108 2.58 0.59 11.68
C ARG A 108 3.33 0.01 12.87
N GLY A 109 4.65 -0.19 12.77
CA GLY A 109 5.47 -0.76 13.85
C GLY A 109 5.58 0.14 15.07
N LEU A 110 5.78 1.44 14.87
CA LEU A 110 5.88 2.42 15.96
C LEU A 110 4.53 2.73 16.61
N ALA A 111 3.41 2.63 15.87
CA ALA A 111 2.09 2.81 16.45
C ALA A 111 1.77 1.80 17.57
N ILE A 112 2.33 0.59 17.49
CA ILE A 112 2.16 -0.42 18.56
C ILE A 112 2.83 0.06 19.85
N TRP A 113 4.02 0.66 19.74
CA TRP A 113 4.75 1.18 20.88
C TRP A 113 4.08 2.40 21.52
N ASP A 114 3.44 3.25 20.72
CA ASP A 114 2.68 4.42 21.21
C ASP A 114 1.50 3.99 22.11
N ILE A 115 0.84 2.88 21.78
CA ILE A 115 -0.31 2.35 22.53
C ILE A 115 0.14 1.50 23.72
N ALA A 116 1.22 0.74 23.57
CA ALA A 116 1.75 -0.14 24.60
C ALA A 116 3.29 -0.06 24.63
N PRO A 117 3.85 0.93 25.36
CA PRO A 117 5.29 1.09 25.44
C PRO A 117 5.96 -0.16 26.00
N GLN A 118 6.95 -0.65 25.27
CA GLN A 118 7.77 -1.81 25.63
C GLN A 118 9.26 -1.43 25.63
N PRO A 119 10.15 -2.28 26.21
CA PRO A 119 11.59 -2.09 26.10
C PRO A 119 12.04 -1.92 24.66
N LEU A 120 13.12 -1.15 24.46
CA LEU A 120 13.62 -0.77 23.13
C LEU A 120 13.86 -1.97 22.20
N ALA A 121 14.32 -3.10 22.75
CA ALA A 121 14.53 -4.33 21.99
C ALA A 121 13.23 -4.91 21.40
N GLN A 122 12.13 -4.88 22.18
CA GLN A 122 10.83 -5.36 21.72
C GLN A 122 10.22 -4.42 20.69
N MET A 123 10.37 -3.10 20.89
CA MET A 123 9.99 -2.09 19.91
C MET A 123 10.72 -2.32 18.59
N ALA A 124 12.03 -2.53 18.63
CA ALA A 124 12.84 -2.78 17.44
C ALA A 124 12.37 -4.05 16.71
N LEU A 125 12.03 -5.11 17.44
CA LEU A 125 11.50 -6.34 16.86
C LEU A 125 10.17 -6.09 16.12
N TRP A 126 9.22 -5.40 16.74
CA TRP A 126 7.94 -5.06 16.10
C TRP A 126 8.12 -4.19 14.85
N VAL A 127 9.03 -3.22 14.90
CA VAL A 127 9.35 -2.38 13.73
C VAL A 127 9.94 -3.24 12.61
N VAL A 128 10.91 -4.11 12.91
CA VAL A 128 11.53 -5.01 11.94
C VAL A 128 10.49 -5.95 11.33
N GLU A 129 9.62 -6.54 12.16
CA GLU A 129 8.55 -7.43 11.72
C GLU A 129 7.64 -6.73 10.68
N ASN A 130 7.25 -5.49 10.97
CA ASN A 130 6.45 -4.68 10.05
C ASN A 130 7.19 -4.33 8.76
N LEU A 131 8.47 -3.96 8.85
CA LEU A 131 9.29 -3.69 7.67
C LEU A 131 9.40 -4.93 6.78
N VAL A 132 9.57 -6.12 7.36
CA VAL A 132 9.60 -7.39 6.62
C VAL A 132 8.26 -7.63 5.93
N MET A 133 7.13 -7.44 6.61
CA MET A 133 5.80 -7.60 6.01
C MET A 133 5.62 -6.73 4.76
N PHE A 134 5.90 -5.42 4.86
CA PHE A 134 5.73 -4.52 3.72
C PHE A 134 6.81 -4.69 2.64
N ALA A 135 8.01 -5.12 3.00
CA ALA A 135 9.03 -5.49 2.02
C ALA A 135 8.56 -6.68 1.17
N VAL A 136 7.99 -7.72 1.79
CA VAL A 136 7.40 -8.86 1.07
C VAL A 136 6.23 -8.40 0.20
N GLY A 137 5.36 -7.52 0.71
CA GLY A 137 4.29 -6.91 -0.08
C GLY A 137 4.80 -6.19 -1.33
N GLY A 138 5.86 -5.40 -1.18
CA GLY A 138 6.49 -4.68 -2.30
C GLY A 138 7.08 -5.64 -3.33
N ILE A 139 7.80 -6.67 -2.88
CA ILE A 139 8.34 -7.74 -3.73
C ILE A 139 7.22 -8.44 -4.51
N MET A 140 6.09 -8.76 -3.87
CA MET A 140 4.97 -9.43 -4.54
C MET A 140 4.33 -8.55 -5.61
N VAL A 141 4.18 -7.25 -5.35
CA VAL A 141 3.72 -6.28 -6.36
C VAL A 141 4.73 -6.19 -7.51
N GLU A 142 6.03 -6.14 -7.23
CA GLU A 142 7.07 -6.17 -8.26
C GLU A 142 7.03 -7.45 -9.11
N ILE A 143 6.83 -8.61 -8.50
CA ILE A 143 6.68 -9.88 -9.22
C ILE A 143 5.45 -9.81 -10.13
N GLY A 144 4.33 -9.29 -9.64
CA GLY A 144 3.12 -9.07 -10.44
C GLY A 144 3.37 -8.12 -11.63
N MET A 145 4.16 -7.07 -11.44
CA MET A 145 4.55 -6.14 -12.51
C MET A 145 5.49 -6.81 -13.53
N ARG A 146 6.50 -7.55 -13.07
CA ARG A 146 7.46 -8.25 -13.96
C ARG A 146 6.82 -9.35 -14.78
N ARG A 147 5.80 -10.03 -14.24
CA ARG A 147 4.99 -11.04 -14.97
C ARG A 147 3.94 -10.44 -15.91
N GLY A 148 3.79 -9.12 -15.92
CA GLY A 148 2.79 -8.42 -16.74
C GLY A 148 1.35 -8.52 -16.21
N TRP A 149 1.15 -9.04 -15.00
CA TRP A 149 -0.17 -9.10 -14.35
C TRP A 149 -0.63 -7.73 -13.86
N ILE A 150 0.33 -6.86 -13.53
CA ILE A 150 0.11 -5.47 -13.14
C ILE A 150 0.83 -4.58 -14.16
N LYS A 151 0.07 -3.75 -14.88
CA LYS A 151 0.65 -2.81 -15.84
C LYS A 151 1.23 -1.60 -15.12
N TYR A 152 2.40 -1.14 -15.57
CA TYR A 152 2.91 0.19 -15.23
C TYR A 152 1.96 1.27 -15.76
N PHE A 153 2.02 2.47 -15.17
CA PHE A 153 1.32 3.63 -15.72
C PHE A 153 1.91 3.98 -17.10
N SER A 154 1.03 4.06 -18.11
CA SER A 154 1.40 4.53 -19.45
C SER A 154 1.30 6.05 -19.49
N SER A 155 2.37 6.73 -19.89
CA SER A 155 2.25 8.09 -20.40
C SER A 155 1.74 7.99 -21.83
N GLU A 156 0.44 8.13 -22.05
CA GLU A 156 -0.04 8.51 -23.38
C GLU A 156 0.38 9.97 -23.58
N GLY A 157 1.45 10.17 -24.36
CA GLY A 157 1.98 11.49 -24.70
C GLY A 157 3.48 11.55 -24.97
N GLU A 158 4.01 10.70 -25.86
CA GLU A 158 5.10 11.07 -26.78
C GLU A 158 4.68 10.68 -28.20
#